data_AF-A0A812K546-F1
#
_entry.id   AF-A0A812K546-F1
#
_cell.length_a   1.000
_cell.length_b   1.000
_cell.length_c   1.000
_cell.angle_alpha   90.00
_cell.angle_beta   90.00
_cell.angle_gamma   90.00
#
_symmetry.space_group_name_H-M   'P 1'
#
loop_
_entity.id
_entity.type
_entity.pdbx_description
1 polymer ?
#
loop_
_entity_poly.entity_id
_entity_poly.type
_entity_poly.pdbx_seq_one_letter_code
_entity_poly.pdbx_strand_id
1 'polypeptide(L)'
;MGKGKASPAVPKGKAGKASVMKVAPKAVMKSAMKKPVASASLLRRMNAMQEEPEEEPEQSIAARDKGKAVKFTKMKNSNSLPAFVIDLIEEQSKSSSAPRSQKTLLINKLFKRLPDGSLELALDQPVFIHAEKAYRKKYARDEAEAIPASVMCGLYFHNSEQHMQRAIDKGEIVEARRENGVIFYGFRRFVIGTEDGKEESQSTKASKKLTAEEHQLLRSVFKNLKWSFEFTKKEAIVDDQGQLSGSVETLLKQAAATLEKTSREAKQLMAGWKGSGDTLAELKGKYGPTINFAAEIAHIRDLNKFSDGTDISKDAFIDWMKMVATKTDALNICIQKARAEIKFLK
;
A
#
# COMPACT_ATOMS: atom_id res chain seq x y z
N MET A 1 32.47 36.79 60.12
CA MET A 1 31.25 36.31 60.81
C MET A 1 30.23 35.91 59.76
N GLY A 2 29.77 34.65 59.75
CA GLY A 2 28.78 34.18 58.77
C GLY A 2 28.73 32.65 58.76
N LYS A 3 27.85 32.09 59.58
CA LYS A 3 27.74 30.67 59.94
C LYS A 3 27.25 29.82 58.76
N GLY A 4 27.94 28.70 58.50
CA GLY A 4 27.51 27.65 57.59
C GLY A 4 26.33 26.86 58.16
N LYS A 5 25.33 26.59 57.31
CA LYS A 5 24.17 25.73 57.61
C LYS A 5 24.46 24.32 57.12
N ALA A 6 24.47 23.37 58.06
CA ALA A 6 24.51 21.94 57.82
C ALA A 6 23.11 21.42 57.44
N SER A 7 23.06 20.54 56.44
CA SER A 7 21.86 19.79 56.06
C SER A 7 21.73 18.53 56.91
N PRO A 8 20.51 18.13 57.33
CA PRO A 8 20.30 16.94 58.14
C PRO A 8 20.22 15.66 57.30
N ALA A 9 20.74 14.58 57.91
CA ALA A 9 20.79 13.22 57.38
C ALA A 9 19.41 12.55 57.31
N VAL A 10 19.19 11.80 56.22
CA VAL A 10 17.99 10.97 55.99
C VAL A 10 18.20 9.58 56.61
N PRO A 11 17.25 9.03 57.41
CA PRO A 11 17.36 7.70 57.99
C PRO A 11 16.99 6.59 56.98
N LYS A 12 17.79 5.52 56.98
CA LYS A 12 17.57 4.26 56.22
C LYS A 12 16.40 3.47 56.82
N GLY A 13 15.31 3.34 56.07
CA GLY A 13 14.18 2.47 56.39
C GLY A 13 14.47 0.98 56.13
N LYS A 14 14.19 0.14 57.12
CA LYS A 14 14.27 -1.33 57.09
C LYS A 14 13.24 -1.93 56.13
N ALA A 15 13.67 -2.85 55.28
CA ALA A 15 12.81 -3.67 54.43
C ALA A 15 12.05 -4.71 55.27
N GLY A 16 10.71 -4.60 55.31
CA GLY A 16 9.81 -5.60 55.85
C GLY A 16 9.52 -6.70 54.82
N LYS A 17 9.74 -7.96 55.21
CA LYS A 17 9.33 -9.16 54.47
C LYS A 17 7.80 -9.28 54.50
N ALA A 18 7.15 -9.18 53.34
CA ALA A 18 5.74 -9.54 53.17
C ALA A 18 5.63 -11.03 52.77
N SER A 19 4.85 -11.77 53.55
CA SER A 19 4.51 -13.17 53.35
C SER A 19 3.55 -13.35 52.16
N VAL A 20 3.94 -14.15 51.18
CA VAL A 20 3.09 -14.58 50.06
C VAL A 20 2.16 -15.69 50.54
N MET A 21 0.86 -15.40 50.64
CA MET A 21 -0.18 -16.42 50.84
C MET A 21 -0.37 -17.21 49.54
N LYS A 22 -0.17 -18.52 49.61
CA LYS A 22 -0.53 -19.48 48.55
C LYS A 22 -2.04 -19.61 48.49
N VAL A 23 -2.66 -19.09 47.43
CA VAL A 23 -4.06 -19.39 47.07
C VAL A 23 -4.03 -20.48 46.00
N ALA A 24 -4.69 -21.61 46.30
CA ALA A 24 -4.83 -22.75 45.41
C ALA A 24 -5.75 -22.41 44.21
N PRO A 25 -5.41 -22.80 42.97
CA PRO A 25 -6.29 -22.59 41.82
C PRO A 25 -7.42 -23.62 41.81
N LYS A 26 -8.67 -23.12 41.85
CA LYS A 26 -9.87 -23.91 41.56
C LYS A 26 -9.91 -24.29 40.07
N ALA A 27 -10.17 -25.57 39.82
CA ALA A 27 -10.35 -26.14 38.50
C ALA A 27 -11.58 -25.54 37.81
N VAL A 28 -11.36 -24.86 36.68
CA VAL A 28 -12.43 -24.40 35.78
C VAL A 28 -12.57 -25.41 34.65
N MET A 29 -13.79 -25.93 34.51
CA MET A 29 -14.22 -26.86 33.49
C MET A 29 -13.99 -26.31 32.08
N LYS A 30 -13.31 -27.10 31.24
CA LYS A 30 -13.17 -26.85 29.80
C LYS A 30 -14.49 -27.15 29.10
N SER A 31 -15.24 -26.12 28.70
CA SER A 31 -16.28 -26.25 27.68
C SER A 31 -15.62 -26.12 26.30
N ALA A 32 -15.75 -27.19 25.50
CA ALA A 32 -15.21 -27.27 24.15
C ALA A 32 -16.06 -26.45 23.18
N MET A 33 -15.69 -25.18 22.96
CA MET A 33 -16.18 -24.41 21.82
C MET A 33 -15.40 -24.80 20.56
N LYS A 34 -16.10 -25.44 19.62
CA LYS A 34 -15.64 -25.75 18.27
C LYS A 34 -15.29 -24.44 17.55
N LYS A 35 -14.01 -24.27 17.20
CA LYS A 35 -13.56 -23.18 16.33
C LYS A 35 -14.01 -23.46 14.89
N PRO A 36 -14.55 -22.47 14.15
CA PRO A 36 -14.82 -22.64 12.72
C PRO A 36 -13.49 -22.80 11.97
N VAL A 37 -13.45 -23.83 11.13
CA VAL A 37 -12.34 -24.11 10.20
C VAL A 37 -12.32 -23.02 9.15
N ALA A 38 -11.50 -21.99 9.38
CA ALA A 38 -11.18 -20.99 8.38
C ALA A 38 -10.30 -21.65 7.30
N SER A 39 -10.91 -21.81 6.13
CA SER A 39 -10.35 -22.03 4.79
C SER A 39 -8.84 -21.84 4.62
N ALA A 40 -8.07 -22.90 4.94
CA ALA A 40 -6.71 -23.11 4.45
C ALA A 40 -6.65 -23.45 2.93
N SER A 41 -7.75 -23.30 2.19
CA SER A 41 -7.85 -23.76 0.78
C SER A 41 -7.52 -22.69 -0.27
N LEU A 42 -7.45 -21.40 0.09
CA LEU A 42 -7.23 -20.34 -0.89
C LEU A 42 -5.74 -20.07 -1.17
N LEU A 43 -4.88 -20.15 -0.15
CA LEU A 43 -3.43 -20.03 -0.30
C LEU A 43 -2.81 -21.25 -1.05
N ARG A 44 -3.39 -22.45 -0.85
CA ARG A 44 -3.00 -23.64 -1.63
C ARG A 44 -3.45 -23.58 -3.09
N ARG A 45 -4.56 -22.91 -3.39
CA ARG A 45 -5.02 -22.72 -4.78
C ARG A 45 -4.20 -21.67 -5.54
N MET A 46 -3.69 -20.64 -4.85
CA MET A 46 -2.83 -19.64 -5.51
C MET A 46 -1.43 -20.18 -5.86
N ASN A 47 -0.90 -21.14 -5.10
CA ASN A 47 0.35 -21.84 -5.46
C ASN A 47 0.15 -22.98 -6.46
N ALA A 48 -1.09 -23.34 -6.82
CA ALA A 48 -1.39 -24.44 -7.74
C ALA A 48 -1.82 -23.97 -9.15
N MET A 49 -1.90 -22.66 -9.39
CA MET A 49 -2.19 -22.08 -10.72
C MET A 49 -1.02 -21.29 -11.31
N GLN A 50 0.15 -21.31 -10.66
CA GLN A 50 1.38 -20.77 -11.20
C GLN A 50 2.31 -21.95 -11.51
N GLU A 51 2.43 -22.21 -12.81
CA GLU A 51 3.47 -23.01 -13.48
C GLU A 51 3.43 -24.53 -13.27
N GLU A 52 3.16 -25.25 -14.36
CA GLU A 52 3.91 -26.47 -14.62
C GLU A 52 5.40 -26.11 -14.57
N PRO A 53 6.20 -26.71 -13.68
CA PRO A 53 7.63 -26.50 -13.71
C PRO A 53 8.16 -27.19 -14.96
N GLU A 54 8.68 -26.42 -15.91
CA GLU A 54 9.82 -26.90 -16.69
C GLU A 54 10.82 -27.48 -15.67
N GLU A 55 11.07 -28.78 -15.76
CA GLU A 55 12.06 -29.48 -14.95
C GLU A 55 13.43 -28.84 -15.23
N GLU A 56 13.79 -27.79 -14.47
CA GLU A 56 15.17 -27.36 -14.41
C GLU A 56 15.99 -28.57 -13.92
N PRO A 57 17.02 -28.98 -14.67
CA PRO A 57 17.77 -30.19 -14.39
C PRO A 57 18.27 -30.11 -12.96
N GLU A 58 18.06 -31.20 -12.20
CA GLU A 58 18.46 -31.38 -10.81
C GLU A 58 19.79 -30.65 -10.55
N GLN A 59 19.71 -29.42 -10.04
CA GLN A 59 20.89 -28.62 -9.78
C GLN A 59 21.62 -29.32 -8.66
N SER A 60 22.66 -30.08 -9.04
CA SER A 60 23.58 -30.75 -8.14
C SER A 60 23.85 -29.84 -6.96
N ILE A 61 23.60 -30.34 -5.74
CA ILE A 61 23.64 -29.57 -4.50
C ILE A 61 24.98 -28.83 -4.46
N ALA A 62 24.96 -27.54 -4.83
CA ALA A 62 26.18 -26.79 -5.00
C ALA A 62 26.92 -26.77 -3.67
N ALA A 63 28.18 -27.21 -3.68
CA ALA A 63 29.00 -27.25 -2.48
C ALA A 63 29.02 -25.87 -1.81
N ARG A 64 28.97 -25.85 -0.48
CA ARG A 64 28.93 -24.61 0.30
C ARG A 64 30.23 -23.83 0.13
N ASP A 65 30.17 -22.63 -0.44
CA ASP A 65 31.30 -21.70 -0.46
C ASP A 65 31.46 -21.04 0.92
N LYS A 66 32.52 -21.39 1.64
CA LYS A 66 32.82 -20.85 2.98
C LYS A 66 33.06 -19.34 2.94
N GLY A 67 33.72 -18.82 1.90
CA GLY A 67 34.04 -17.40 1.76
C GLY A 67 32.78 -16.54 1.61
N LYS A 68 31.85 -16.97 0.73
CA LYS A 68 30.55 -16.31 0.57
C LYS A 68 29.72 -16.34 1.84
N ALA A 69 29.71 -17.47 2.55
CA ALA A 69 28.99 -17.59 3.82
C ALA A 69 29.53 -16.65 4.90
N VAL A 70 30.86 -16.53 5.05
CA VAL A 70 31.48 -15.59 6.01
C VAL A 70 31.17 -14.14 5.65
N LYS A 71 31.24 -13.78 4.35
CA LYS A 71 30.91 -12.43 3.89
C LYS A 71 29.44 -12.08 4.13
N PHE A 72 28.52 -13.01 3.87
CA PHE A 72 27.10 -12.85 4.19
C PHE A 72 26.88 -12.54 5.67
N THR A 73 27.46 -13.34 6.57
CA THR A 73 27.32 -13.13 8.02
C THR A 73 27.89 -11.78 8.45
N LYS A 74 29.05 -11.37 7.90
CA LYS A 74 29.64 -10.06 8.19
C LYS A 74 28.70 -8.92 7.75
N MET A 75 28.20 -8.96 6.52
CA MET A 75 27.31 -7.91 5.98
C MET A 75 25.94 -7.88 6.66
N LYS A 76 25.41 -9.05 7.06
CA LYS A 76 24.19 -9.15 7.87
C LYS A 76 24.37 -8.48 9.22
N ASN A 77 25.46 -8.78 9.93
CA ASN A 77 25.73 -8.20 11.25
C ASN A 77 26.01 -6.70 11.20
N SER A 78 26.57 -6.19 10.09
CA SER A 78 26.76 -4.76 9.86
C SER A 78 25.53 -4.03 9.30
N ASN A 79 24.38 -4.70 9.17
CA ASN A 79 23.16 -4.17 8.56
C ASN A 79 23.38 -3.53 7.18
N SER A 80 24.36 -4.03 6.41
CA SER A 80 24.68 -3.50 5.08
C SER A 80 23.97 -4.26 3.95
N LEU A 81 23.17 -5.29 4.28
CA LEU A 81 22.33 -6.00 3.33
C LEU A 81 20.90 -5.43 3.35
N PRO A 82 20.23 -5.32 2.20
CA PRO A 82 18.80 -4.98 2.16
C PRO A 82 17.97 -5.97 2.98
N ALA A 83 16.93 -5.47 3.65
CA ALA A 83 16.09 -6.30 4.52
C ALA A 83 15.39 -7.45 3.77
N PHE A 84 14.99 -7.24 2.52
CA PHE A 84 14.36 -8.27 1.69
C PHE A 84 15.29 -9.45 1.40
N VAL A 85 16.60 -9.21 1.27
CA VAL A 85 17.59 -10.27 1.05
C VAL A 85 17.75 -11.12 2.30
N ILE A 86 17.74 -10.48 3.48
CA ILE A 86 17.83 -11.18 4.76
C ILE A 86 16.57 -12.04 4.97
N ASP A 87 15.38 -11.49 4.70
CA ASP A 87 14.11 -12.21 4.78
C ASP A 87 14.07 -13.42 3.84
N LEU A 88 14.43 -13.22 2.57
CA LEU A 88 14.52 -14.29 1.58
C LEU A 88 15.45 -15.43 2.03
N ILE A 89 16.64 -15.09 2.53
CA ILE A 89 17.68 -16.07 2.88
C ILE A 89 17.44 -16.74 4.24
N GLU A 90 16.84 -16.04 5.21
CA GLU A 90 16.69 -16.54 6.58
C GLU A 90 15.28 -17.00 6.93
N GLU A 91 14.25 -16.37 6.36
CA GLU A 91 12.85 -16.72 6.61
C GLU A 91 12.33 -17.65 5.53
N GLN A 92 12.41 -17.25 4.25
CA GLN A 92 11.84 -18.05 3.17
C GLN A 92 12.58 -19.38 2.98
N SER A 93 13.88 -19.41 3.27
CA SER A 93 14.63 -20.67 3.20
C SER A 93 14.17 -21.71 4.22
N LYS A 94 13.56 -21.31 5.35
CA LYS A 94 13.06 -22.24 6.38
C LYS A 94 11.84 -23.03 5.91
N SER A 95 11.12 -22.53 4.91
CA SER A 95 9.91 -23.14 4.39
C SER A 95 10.18 -24.25 3.36
N SER A 96 11.43 -24.41 2.90
CA SER A 96 11.81 -25.51 2.00
C SER A 96 12.01 -26.82 2.76
N SER A 97 11.87 -27.94 2.04
CA SER A 97 12.19 -29.28 2.54
C SER A 97 13.65 -29.42 2.98
N ALA A 98 14.57 -28.64 2.42
CA ALA A 98 15.99 -28.65 2.75
C ALA A 98 16.53 -27.23 3.06
N PRO A 99 16.19 -26.64 4.23
CA PRO A 99 16.45 -25.22 4.51
C PRO A 99 17.92 -24.81 4.39
N ARG A 100 18.82 -25.67 4.85
CA ARG A 100 20.27 -25.41 4.81
C ARG A 100 20.81 -25.40 3.38
N SER A 101 20.28 -26.28 2.53
CA SER A 101 20.68 -26.37 1.12
C SER A 101 20.22 -25.11 0.38
N GLN A 102 18.94 -24.75 0.53
CA GLN A 102 18.40 -23.54 -0.12
C GLN A 102 19.09 -22.27 0.36
N LYS A 103 19.36 -22.14 1.67
CA LYS A 103 20.14 -21.02 2.20
C LYS A 103 21.53 -20.93 1.57
N THR A 104 22.20 -22.07 1.40
CA THR A 104 23.52 -22.13 0.77
C THR A 104 23.44 -21.72 -0.70
N LEU A 105 22.44 -22.20 -1.43
CA LEU A 105 22.18 -21.85 -2.83
C LEU A 105 21.94 -20.35 -3.00
N LEU A 106 21.08 -19.75 -2.18
CA LEU A 106 20.79 -18.32 -2.24
C LEU A 106 22.03 -17.47 -1.89
N ILE A 107 22.79 -17.83 -0.85
CA ILE A 107 24.05 -17.14 -0.53
C ILE A 107 25.06 -17.26 -1.69
N ASN A 108 25.13 -18.42 -2.33
CA ASN A 108 26.01 -18.63 -3.48
C ASN A 108 25.59 -17.77 -4.69
N LYS A 109 24.29 -17.59 -4.93
CA LYS A 109 23.73 -16.70 -5.97
C LYS A 109 23.90 -15.21 -5.62
N LEU A 110 23.86 -14.85 -4.33
CA LEU A 110 23.97 -13.47 -3.85
C LEU A 110 25.35 -12.86 -4.11
N PHE A 111 26.41 -13.66 -4.16
CA PHE A 111 27.77 -13.17 -4.40
C PHE A 111 28.36 -13.74 -5.67
N LYS A 112 28.82 -12.86 -6.57
CA LYS A 112 29.66 -13.23 -7.71
C LYS A 112 31.13 -13.08 -7.30
N ARG A 113 31.97 -14.06 -7.64
CA ARG A 113 33.42 -13.96 -7.42
C ARG A 113 34.03 -13.37 -8.68
N LEU A 114 34.69 -12.24 -8.54
CA LEU A 114 35.40 -11.59 -9.63
C LEU A 114 36.76 -12.28 -9.88
N PRO A 115 37.39 -12.06 -11.06
CA PRO A 115 38.69 -12.68 -11.38
C PRO A 115 39.82 -12.31 -10.41
N ASP A 116 39.72 -11.15 -9.74
CA ASP A 116 40.62 -10.69 -8.69
C ASP A 116 40.42 -11.44 -7.35
N GLY A 117 39.45 -12.36 -7.28
CA GLY A 117 39.07 -13.10 -6.07
C GLY A 117 38.16 -12.31 -5.12
N SER A 118 37.82 -11.07 -5.42
CA SER A 118 36.88 -10.29 -4.64
C SER A 118 35.45 -10.80 -4.84
N LEU A 119 34.58 -10.51 -3.88
CA LEU A 119 33.16 -10.91 -3.92
C LEU A 119 32.29 -9.68 -4.15
N GLU A 120 31.52 -9.66 -5.23
CA GLU A 120 30.57 -8.59 -5.54
C GLU A 120 29.15 -9.03 -5.20
N LEU A 121 28.31 -8.09 -4.75
CA LEU A 121 26.91 -8.34 -4.42
C LEU A 121 26.06 -8.35 -5.70
N ALA A 122 25.42 -9.46 -6.02
CA ALA A 122 24.65 -9.67 -7.24
C ALA A 122 23.13 -9.64 -6.95
N LEU A 123 22.60 -8.45 -6.71
CA LEU A 123 21.15 -8.23 -6.52
C LEU A 123 20.37 -8.25 -7.84
N ASP A 124 21.08 -8.23 -8.97
CA ASP A 124 20.53 -8.28 -10.33
C ASP A 124 19.95 -9.65 -10.72
N GLN A 125 20.17 -10.68 -9.90
CA GLN A 125 19.63 -12.01 -10.19
C GLN A 125 18.10 -12.01 -10.06
N PRO A 126 17.36 -12.71 -10.96
CA PRO A 126 15.90 -12.73 -10.96
C PRO A 126 15.30 -13.09 -9.60
N VAL A 127 15.91 -14.04 -8.88
CA VAL A 127 15.45 -14.47 -7.56
C VAL A 127 15.40 -13.32 -6.55
N PHE A 128 16.39 -12.42 -6.56
CA PHE A 128 16.42 -11.27 -5.65
C PHE A 128 15.49 -10.15 -6.11
N ILE A 129 15.34 -9.94 -7.42
CA ILE A 129 14.38 -8.99 -7.98
C ILE A 129 12.94 -9.41 -7.62
N HIS A 130 12.62 -10.69 -7.77
CA HIS A 130 11.31 -11.23 -7.38
C HIS A 130 11.11 -11.15 -5.87
N ALA A 131 12.14 -11.44 -5.08
CA ALA A 131 12.07 -11.31 -3.63
C ALA A 131 11.89 -9.86 -3.19
N GLU A 132 12.56 -8.90 -3.83
CA GLU A 132 12.37 -7.47 -3.57
C GLU A 132 10.92 -7.05 -3.83
N LYS A 133 10.33 -7.49 -4.95
CA LYS A 133 8.92 -7.26 -5.28
C LYS A 133 7.96 -7.96 -4.32
N ALA A 134 8.26 -9.20 -3.94
CA ALA A 134 7.44 -9.99 -3.05
C ALA A 134 7.60 -9.57 -1.59
N TYR A 135 8.66 -8.84 -1.26
CA TYR A 135 8.95 -8.43 0.11
C TYR A 135 7.91 -7.43 0.57
N ARG A 136 7.13 -7.88 1.54
CA ARG A 136 6.13 -7.08 2.21
C ARG A 136 6.75 -6.54 3.49
N LYS A 137 6.95 -5.22 3.56
CA LYS A 137 7.44 -4.61 4.78
C LYS A 137 6.30 -4.57 5.79
N LYS A 138 6.29 -5.53 6.71
CA LYS A 138 5.47 -5.41 7.92
C LYS A 138 6.05 -4.26 8.74
N TYR A 139 5.30 -3.19 8.89
CA TYR A 139 5.65 -2.11 9.78
C TYR A 139 4.67 -2.11 10.96
N ALA A 140 5.23 -2.00 12.15
CA ALA A 140 4.49 -1.64 13.33
C ALA A 140 4.97 -0.25 13.72
N ARG A 141 4.06 0.72 13.71
CA ARG A 141 4.35 2.08 14.18
C ARG A 141 3.49 2.36 15.40
N ASP A 142 4.15 2.77 16.48
CA ASP A 142 3.49 3.36 17.63
C ASP A 142 3.37 4.86 17.36
N GLU A 143 2.14 5.32 17.15
CA GLU A 143 1.83 6.73 16.93
C GLU A 143 1.13 7.28 18.17
N ALA A 144 1.58 8.43 18.65
CA ALA A 144 0.89 9.17 19.71
C ALA A 144 -0.01 10.21 19.06
N GLU A 145 -1.32 10.01 19.15
CA GLU A 145 -2.32 10.97 18.70
C GLU A 145 -2.86 11.70 19.93
N ALA A 146 -2.77 13.04 19.92
CA ALA A 146 -3.21 13.88 21.03
C ALA A 146 -4.32 14.83 20.57
N ILE A 147 -5.44 14.82 21.27
CA ILE A 147 -6.63 15.63 20.95
C ILE A 147 -7.12 16.42 22.16
N PRO A 148 -7.79 17.58 21.97
CA PRO A 148 -8.30 18.38 23.08
C PRO A 148 -9.30 17.61 23.94
N ALA A 149 -9.37 17.93 25.23
CA ALA A 149 -10.24 17.27 26.20
C ALA A 149 -11.71 17.20 25.80
N SER A 150 -12.28 18.30 25.32
CA SER A 150 -13.68 18.36 24.88
C SER A 150 -13.95 17.42 23.71
N VAL A 151 -13.01 17.33 22.76
CA VAL A 151 -13.11 16.47 21.57
C VAL A 151 -12.93 15.00 21.95
N MET A 152 -11.96 14.69 22.82
CA MET A 152 -11.74 13.32 23.33
C MET A 152 -13.01 12.78 24.02
N CYS A 153 -13.56 13.57 24.94
CA CYS A 153 -14.75 13.19 25.71
C CYS A 153 -15.97 12.97 24.79
N GLY A 154 -16.17 13.86 23.81
CA GLY A 154 -17.27 13.74 22.86
C GLY A 154 -17.16 12.56 21.90
N LEU A 155 -15.98 12.34 21.31
CA LEU A 155 -15.79 11.30 20.30
C LEU A 155 -15.69 9.89 20.88
N TYR A 156 -14.95 9.70 21.97
CA TYR A 156 -14.59 8.36 22.48
C TYR A 156 -15.35 7.95 23.74
N PHE A 157 -15.86 8.91 24.52
CA PHE A 157 -16.50 8.65 25.80
C PHE A 157 -17.96 9.05 25.85
N HIS A 158 -18.57 9.41 24.70
CA HIS A 158 -19.97 9.82 24.59
C HIS A 158 -20.34 10.93 25.58
N ASN A 159 -19.45 11.91 25.78
CA ASN A 159 -19.57 13.00 26.75
C ASN A 159 -19.64 12.56 28.23
N SER A 160 -19.19 11.35 28.58
CA SER A 160 -19.12 10.88 29.96
C SER A 160 -17.74 11.11 30.59
N GLU A 161 -17.62 12.13 31.43
CA GLU A 161 -16.38 12.47 32.14
C GLU A 161 -15.91 11.34 33.06
N GLN A 162 -16.83 10.58 33.67
CA GLN A 162 -16.49 9.46 34.54
C GLN A 162 -15.76 8.35 33.78
N HIS A 163 -16.12 8.09 32.52
CA HIS A 163 -15.44 7.08 31.71
C HIS A 163 -14.06 7.57 31.27
N MET A 164 -13.94 8.86 30.93
CA MET A 164 -12.66 9.46 30.58
C MET A 164 -11.69 9.42 31.77
N GLN A 165 -12.14 9.78 32.97
CA GLN A 165 -11.31 9.74 34.18
C GLN A 165 -10.83 8.32 34.49
N ARG A 166 -11.71 7.31 34.37
CA ARG A 166 -11.31 5.90 34.52
C ARG A 166 -10.24 5.47 33.51
N ALA A 167 -10.28 5.96 32.28
CA ALA A 167 -9.27 5.66 31.26
C ALA A 167 -7.92 6.33 31.58
N ILE A 168 -7.95 7.55 32.13
CA ILE A 168 -6.77 8.26 32.64
C ILE A 168 -6.17 7.50 33.82
N ASP A 169 -6.99 7.10 34.80
CA ASP A 169 -6.54 6.37 35.99
C ASP A 169 -5.90 5.02 35.64
N LYS A 170 -6.38 4.38 34.56
CA LYS A 170 -5.80 3.14 34.00
C LYS A 170 -4.53 3.36 33.19
N GLY A 171 -4.18 4.60 32.86
CA GLY A 171 -3.04 4.94 32.00
C GLY A 171 -3.27 4.59 30.51
N GLU A 172 -4.52 4.40 30.09
CA GLU A 172 -4.87 4.21 28.67
C GLU A 172 -4.75 5.52 27.89
N ILE A 173 -4.91 6.64 28.60
CA ILE A 173 -4.80 8.00 28.10
C ILE A 173 -3.76 8.76 28.92
N VAL A 174 -2.90 9.53 28.25
CA VAL A 174 -1.86 10.36 28.86
C VAL A 174 -2.23 11.83 28.69
N GLU A 175 -2.20 12.58 29.79
CA GLU A 175 -2.39 14.03 29.77
C GLU A 175 -1.10 14.73 29.28
N ALA A 176 -1.24 15.63 28.32
CA ALA A 176 -0.18 16.50 27.83
C ALA A 176 -0.64 17.96 27.88
N ARG A 177 0.07 18.80 28.64
CA ARG A 177 -0.21 20.24 28.73
C ARG A 177 0.68 21.01 27.77
N ARG A 178 0.10 21.86 26.94
CA ARG A 178 0.85 22.88 26.17
C ARG A 178 0.99 24.16 26.97
N GLU A 179 1.95 25.00 26.56
CA GLU A 179 2.24 26.30 27.18
C GLU A 179 1.02 27.23 27.28
N ASN A 180 0.04 27.07 26.38
CA ASN A 180 -1.19 27.88 26.35
C ASN A 180 -2.25 27.47 27.40
N GLY A 181 -1.93 26.55 28.32
CA GLY A 181 -2.86 26.06 29.33
C GLY A 181 -3.93 25.09 28.83
N VAL A 182 -3.97 24.80 27.52
CA VAL A 182 -4.90 23.82 26.93
C VAL A 182 -4.39 22.40 27.22
N ILE A 183 -5.27 21.60 27.81
CA ILE A 183 -5.01 20.19 28.12
C ILE A 183 -5.36 19.32 26.91
N PHE A 184 -4.36 18.56 26.45
CA PHE A 184 -4.54 17.54 25.44
C PHE A 184 -4.48 16.16 26.09
N TYR A 185 -5.28 15.24 25.58
CA TYR A 185 -5.25 13.84 25.97
C TYR A 185 -4.77 13.02 24.78
N GLY A 186 -3.70 12.27 25.01
CA GLY A 186 -3.10 11.38 24.03
C GLY A 186 -3.42 9.93 24.31
N PHE A 187 -3.72 9.17 23.27
CA PHE A 187 -3.73 7.70 23.33
C PHE A 187 -2.66 7.15 22.41
N ARG A 188 -2.15 5.96 22.74
CA ARG A 188 -1.22 5.24 21.87
C ARG A 188 -2.01 4.49 20.82
N ARG A 189 -1.70 4.76 19.56
CA ARG A 189 -2.26 4.05 18.42
C ARG A 189 -1.20 3.13 17.86
N PHE A 190 -1.42 1.83 18.01
CA PHE A 190 -0.56 0.82 17.40
C PHE A 190 -1.05 0.51 16.00
N VAL A 191 -0.37 1.05 14.99
CA VAL A 191 -0.68 0.78 13.58
C VAL A 191 0.17 -0.40 13.12
N ILE A 192 -0.49 -1.52 12.87
CA ILE A 192 0.12 -2.69 12.23
C ILE A 192 -0.27 -2.63 10.75
N GLY A 193 0.69 -2.26 9.92
CA GLY A 193 0.55 -2.25 8.48
C GLY A 193 1.40 -3.33 7.82
N THR A 194 0.91 -3.87 6.72
CA THR A 194 1.73 -4.61 5.78
C THR A 194 1.81 -3.77 4.52
N GLU A 195 2.98 -3.18 4.26
CA GLU A 195 3.23 -2.49 2.99
C GLU A 195 3.65 -3.55 1.98
N ASP A 196 2.73 -3.91 1.08
CA ASP A 196 3.07 -4.74 -0.06
C ASP A 196 3.86 -3.89 -1.04
N GLY A 197 5.09 -4.32 -1.36
CA GLY A 197 5.93 -3.70 -2.39
C GLY A 197 5.30 -3.87 -3.78
N LYS A 198 4.22 -3.12 -4.05
CA LYS A 198 3.53 -3.17 -5.33
C LYS A 198 4.20 -2.17 -6.27
N GLU A 199 5.34 -2.57 -6.82
CA GLU A 199 5.97 -1.81 -7.89
C GLU A 199 5.29 -2.16 -9.23
N GLU A 200 4.29 -1.37 -9.62
CA GLU A 200 3.92 -1.21 -11.04
C GLU A 200 5.01 -0.35 -11.69
N SER A 201 6.20 -0.91 -11.91
CA SER A 201 7.27 -0.26 -12.64
C SER A 201 6.97 -0.31 -14.15
N GLN A 202 6.08 0.55 -14.64
CA GLN A 202 6.04 0.85 -16.07
C GLN A 202 7.27 1.69 -16.45
N SER A 203 8.34 1.01 -16.87
CA SER A 203 9.48 1.64 -17.52
C SER A 203 9.14 1.95 -18.99
N THR A 204 8.56 3.12 -19.26
CA THR A 204 8.52 3.66 -20.62
C THR A 204 9.79 4.46 -20.90
N LYS A 205 10.67 3.93 -21.75
CA LYS A 205 11.75 4.75 -22.35
C LYS A 205 11.08 5.75 -23.27
N ALA A 206 11.18 7.04 -22.98
CA ALA A 206 10.58 8.09 -23.80
C ALA A 206 11.03 7.97 -25.27
N SER A 207 10.08 7.98 -26.20
CA SER A 207 10.31 8.35 -27.60
C SER A 207 9.76 9.76 -27.77
N LYS A 208 10.63 10.67 -28.24
CA LYS A 208 10.38 12.08 -28.51
C LYS A 208 8.94 12.35 -28.95
N LYS A 209 8.17 13.08 -28.11
CA LYS A 209 7.08 14.02 -28.48
C LYS A 209 6.21 14.46 -27.29
N LEU A 210 6.35 13.85 -26.12
CA LEU A 210 5.76 14.37 -24.87
C LEU A 210 6.85 14.93 -23.97
N THR A 211 6.60 16.09 -23.37
CA THR A 211 7.47 16.62 -22.31
C THR A 211 7.42 15.67 -21.10
N ALA A 212 8.50 15.63 -20.32
CA ALA A 212 8.56 14.77 -19.13
C ALA A 212 7.43 15.10 -18.13
N GLU A 213 7.04 16.37 -18.05
CA GLU A 213 5.96 16.88 -17.20
C GLU A 213 4.58 16.34 -17.64
N GLU A 214 4.26 16.41 -18.93
CA GLU A 214 3.02 15.85 -19.47
C GLU A 214 2.93 14.35 -19.24
N HIS A 215 4.05 13.64 -19.35
CA HIS A 215 4.13 12.20 -19.06
C HIS A 215 3.83 11.90 -17.59
N GLN A 216 4.37 12.70 -16.67
CA GLN A 216 4.15 12.52 -15.24
C GLN A 216 2.70 12.84 -14.86
N LEU A 217 2.12 13.90 -15.44
CA LEU A 217 0.71 14.24 -15.28
C LEU A 217 -0.18 13.08 -15.75
N LEU A 218 0.05 12.57 -16.97
CA LEU A 218 -0.66 11.42 -17.53
C LEU A 218 -0.62 10.19 -16.61
N ARG A 219 0.58 9.83 -16.13
CA ARG A 219 0.74 8.71 -15.21
C ARG A 219 -0.05 8.92 -13.93
N SER A 220 -0.07 10.13 -13.39
CA SER A 220 -0.82 10.44 -12.17
C SER A 220 -2.33 10.29 -12.36
N VAL A 221 -2.88 10.81 -13.46
CA VAL A 221 -4.31 10.75 -13.77
C VAL A 221 -4.73 9.31 -14.08
N PHE A 222 -3.98 8.60 -14.93
CA PHE A 222 -4.27 7.19 -15.23
C PHE A 222 -4.15 6.30 -14.00
N LYS A 223 -3.16 6.54 -13.13
CA LYS A 223 -3.04 5.82 -11.85
C LYS A 223 -4.24 6.05 -10.95
N ASN A 224 -4.74 7.29 -10.85
CA ASN A 224 -5.93 7.60 -10.07
C ASN A 224 -7.18 6.90 -10.62
N LEU A 225 -7.29 6.81 -11.95
CA LEU A 225 -8.38 6.12 -12.65
C LEU A 225 -8.17 4.60 -12.74
N LYS A 226 -7.00 4.09 -12.32
CA LYS A 226 -6.56 2.70 -12.46
C LYS A 226 -6.55 2.20 -13.91
N TRP A 227 -6.20 3.07 -14.84
CA TRP A 227 -5.99 2.71 -16.24
C TRP A 227 -4.55 2.26 -16.42
N SER A 228 -4.38 1.06 -16.97
CA SER A 228 -3.06 0.51 -17.29
C SER A 228 -2.81 0.70 -18.77
N PHE A 229 -1.75 1.42 -19.13
CA PHE A 229 -1.42 1.66 -20.53
C PHE A 229 0.04 1.28 -20.84
N GLU A 230 0.28 0.28 -21.69
CA GLU A 230 1.62 -0.09 -22.16
C GLU A 230 1.71 0.07 -23.68
N PHE A 231 2.16 1.23 -24.18
CA PHE A 231 2.46 1.38 -25.61
C PHE A 231 3.88 0.85 -25.77
N THR A 232 4.03 -0.29 -26.43
CA THR A 232 5.35 -0.59 -26.98
C THR A 232 5.66 0.44 -28.07
N LYS A 233 6.92 0.91 -28.18
CA LYS A 233 7.30 1.97 -29.13
C LYS A 233 6.91 1.67 -30.59
N LYS A 234 6.74 0.39 -30.91
CA LYS A 234 6.42 -0.13 -32.23
C LYS A 234 4.93 -0.39 -32.45
N GLU A 235 4.09 -0.27 -31.43
CA GLU A 235 2.67 -0.52 -31.57
C GLU A 235 2.01 0.64 -32.33
N ALA A 236 1.48 0.30 -33.50
CA ALA A 236 0.52 1.12 -34.21
C ALA A 236 -0.83 1.04 -33.49
N ILE A 237 -1.58 2.15 -33.48
CA ILE A 237 -2.92 2.18 -32.86
C ILE A 237 -3.89 1.29 -33.63
N VAL A 238 -3.80 1.40 -34.95
CA VAL A 238 -4.52 0.58 -35.91
C VAL A 238 -3.52 -0.37 -36.53
N ASP A 239 -3.83 -1.66 -36.56
CA ASP A 239 -3.01 -2.69 -37.20
C ASP A 239 -3.10 -2.61 -38.73
N ASP A 240 -2.32 -3.46 -39.41
CA ASP A 240 -2.29 -3.52 -40.88
C ASP A 240 -3.64 -3.97 -41.48
N GLN A 241 -4.57 -4.48 -40.66
CA GLN A 241 -5.93 -4.88 -41.06
C GLN A 241 -6.97 -3.78 -40.84
N GLY A 242 -6.56 -2.60 -40.37
CA GLY A 242 -7.49 -1.51 -40.06
C GLY A 242 -8.24 -1.70 -38.74
N GLN A 243 -7.81 -2.64 -37.89
CA GLN A 243 -8.40 -2.91 -36.57
C GLN A 243 -7.61 -2.25 -35.46
N LEU A 244 -8.27 -1.89 -34.35
CA LEU A 244 -7.57 -1.37 -33.18
C LEU A 244 -6.66 -2.45 -32.56
N SER A 245 -5.44 -2.05 -32.19
CA SER A 245 -4.54 -2.91 -31.41
C SER A 245 -5.20 -3.39 -30.10
N GLY A 246 -4.90 -4.62 -29.69
CA GLY A 246 -5.49 -5.20 -28.46
C GLY A 246 -5.16 -4.40 -27.19
N SER A 247 -3.91 -3.95 -27.08
CA SER A 247 -3.53 -2.57 -26.79
C SER A 247 -4.62 -1.56 -26.38
N VAL A 248 -4.98 -0.80 -27.41
CA VAL A 248 -5.93 0.30 -27.42
C VAL A 248 -7.33 -0.18 -27.08
N GLU A 249 -7.74 -1.35 -27.55
CA GLU A 249 -9.06 -1.92 -27.23
C GLU A 249 -9.22 -2.15 -25.72
N THR A 250 -8.17 -2.66 -25.05
CA THR A 250 -8.16 -2.87 -23.60
C THR A 250 -8.26 -1.55 -22.86
N LEU A 251 -7.51 -0.51 -23.28
CA LEU A 251 -7.62 0.82 -22.71
C LEU A 251 -9.04 1.39 -22.88
N LEU A 252 -9.61 1.32 -24.08
CA LEU A 252 -10.96 1.83 -24.35
C LEU A 252 -12.01 1.12 -23.48
N LYS A 253 -11.88 -0.21 -23.28
CA LYS A 253 -12.73 -0.96 -22.34
C LYS A 253 -12.59 -0.47 -20.90
N GLN A 254 -11.36 -0.23 -20.42
CA GLN A 254 -11.11 0.30 -19.08
C GLN A 254 -11.69 1.72 -18.91
N ALA A 255 -11.52 2.57 -19.92
CA ALA A 255 -12.05 3.92 -19.94
C ALA A 255 -13.59 3.93 -19.92
N ALA A 256 -14.23 3.13 -20.78
CA ALA A 256 -15.68 2.96 -20.82
C ALA A 256 -16.24 2.50 -19.46
N ALA A 257 -15.65 1.45 -18.88
CA ALA A 257 -16.09 0.93 -17.57
C ALA A 257 -15.97 1.98 -16.45
N THR A 258 -14.90 2.77 -16.48
CA THR A 258 -14.68 3.85 -15.51
C THR A 258 -15.71 4.96 -15.68
N LEU A 259 -15.92 5.41 -16.92
CA LEU A 259 -16.90 6.45 -17.27
C LEU A 259 -18.32 6.05 -16.89
N GLU A 260 -18.74 4.81 -17.18
CA GLU A 260 -20.05 4.29 -16.80
C GLU A 260 -20.24 4.31 -15.28
N LYS A 261 -19.22 3.86 -14.53
CA LYS A 261 -19.25 3.85 -13.07
C LYS A 261 -19.36 5.27 -12.51
N THR A 262 -18.47 6.19 -12.90
CA THR A 262 -18.49 7.58 -12.42
C THR A 262 -19.76 8.30 -12.83
N SER A 263 -20.27 8.06 -14.03
CA SER A 263 -21.54 8.64 -14.50
C SER A 263 -22.72 8.13 -13.69
N ARG A 264 -22.77 6.84 -13.37
CA ARG A 264 -23.81 6.25 -12.51
C ARG A 264 -23.79 6.85 -11.10
N GLU A 265 -22.60 6.98 -10.52
CA GLU A 265 -22.42 7.60 -9.19
C GLU A 265 -22.86 9.08 -9.19
N ALA A 266 -22.44 9.86 -10.19
CA ALA A 266 -22.87 11.25 -10.35
C ALA A 266 -24.40 11.36 -10.49
N LYS A 267 -25.01 10.50 -11.32
CA LYS A 267 -26.48 10.45 -11.52
C LYS A 267 -27.22 10.16 -10.21
N GLN A 268 -26.73 9.20 -9.42
CA GLN A 268 -27.32 8.89 -8.11
C GLN A 268 -27.22 10.07 -7.14
N LEU A 269 -26.07 10.76 -7.09
CA LEU A 269 -25.89 11.93 -6.23
C LEU A 269 -26.78 13.09 -6.65
N MET A 270 -26.91 13.36 -7.95
CA MET A 270 -27.80 14.40 -8.47
C MET A 270 -29.28 14.12 -8.15
N ALA A 271 -29.71 12.86 -8.23
CA ALA A 271 -31.09 12.49 -7.91
C ALA A 271 -31.43 12.63 -6.42
N GLY A 272 -30.44 12.43 -5.53
CA GLY A 272 -30.59 12.54 -4.08
C GLY A 272 -30.16 13.88 -3.48
N TRP A 273 -29.88 14.89 -4.31
CA TRP A 273 -29.24 16.13 -3.85
C TRP A 273 -30.20 17.00 -3.02
N LYS A 274 -29.77 17.35 -1.80
CA LYS A 274 -30.46 18.30 -0.90
C LYS A 274 -29.55 19.46 -0.45
N GLY A 275 -28.33 19.53 -0.99
CA GLY A 275 -27.31 20.50 -0.59
C GLY A 275 -27.36 21.82 -1.36
N SER A 276 -26.27 22.58 -1.28
CA SER A 276 -26.12 23.88 -1.95
C SER A 276 -26.26 23.77 -3.47
N GLY A 277 -26.64 24.87 -4.13
CA GLY A 277 -26.82 24.92 -5.59
C GLY A 277 -25.50 24.84 -6.37
N ASP A 278 -24.41 25.35 -5.81
CA ASP A 278 -23.13 25.52 -6.52
C ASP A 278 -22.46 24.17 -6.82
N THR A 279 -22.38 23.28 -5.84
CA THR A 279 -21.80 21.94 -6.03
C THR A 279 -22.65 21.07 -6.97
N LEU A 280 -23.98 21.25 -6.96
CA LEU A 280 -24.86 20.59 -7.92
C LEU A 280 -24.65 21.13 -9.34
N ALA A 281 -24.47 22.44 -9.50
CA ALA A 281 -24.18 23.06 -10.79
C ALA A 281 -22.83 22.59 -11.34
N GLU A 282 -21.78 22.55 -10.50
CA GLU A 282 -20.46 22.02 -10.87
C GLU A 282 -20.57 20.54 -11.31
N LEU A 283 -21.25 19.71 -10.52
CA LEU A 283 -21.45 18.29 -10.84
C LEU A 283 -22.19 18.07 -12.15
N LYS A 284 -23.28 18.82 -12.41
CA LYS A 284 -24.02 18.78 -13.68
C LYS A 284 -23.17 19.21 -14.87
N GLY A 285 -22.39 20.28 -14.69
CA GLY A 285 -21.49 20.81 -15.72
C GLY A 285 -20.40 19.82 -16.15
N LYS A 286 -19.91 18.97 -15.23
CA LYS A 286 -18.91 17.93 -15.54
C LYS A 286 -19.54 16.62 -16.02
N TYR A 287 -20.77 16.31 -15.60
CA TYR A 287 -21.47 15.08 -15.95
C TYR A 287 -21.77 14.98 -17.45
N GLY A 288 -22.31 16.04 -18.06
CA GLY A 288 -22.71 16.05 -19.48
C GLY A 288 -21.58 15.64 -20.44
N PRO A 289 -20.41 16.33 -20.41
CA PRO A 289 -19.27 15.96 -21.25
C PRO A 289 -18.78 14.52 -21.05
N THR A 290 -18.88 14.00 -19.82
CA THR A 290 -18.42 12.66 -19.47
C THR A 290 -19.28 11.56 -20.13
N ILE A 291 -20.60 11.79 -20.26
CA ILE A 291 -21.48 10.88 -21.00
C ILE A 291 -21.15 10.88 -22.49
N ASN A 292 -20.85 12.05 -23.06
CA ASN A 292 -20.51 12.15 -24.48
C ASN A 292 -19.25 11.36 -24.80
N PHE A 293 -18.23 11.37 -23.92
CA PHE A 293 -17.04 10.53 -24.08
C PHE A 293 -17.35 9.03 -24.04
N ALA A 294 -18.33 8.59 -23.24
CA ALA A 294 -18.72 7.18 -23.23
C ALA A 294 -19.33 6.75 -24.59
N ALA A 295 -20.15 7.62 -25.20
CA ALA A 295 -20.69 7.40 -26.54
C ALA A 295 -19.58 7.43 -27.61
N GLU A 296 -18.63 8.36 -27.48
CA GLU A 296 -17.51 8.48 -28.42
C GLU A 296 -16.53 7.29 -28.33
N ILE A 297 -16.28 6.74 -27.15
CA ILE A 297 -15.51 5.49 -27.00
C ILE A 297 -16.20 4.34 -27.71
N ALA A 298 -17.53 4.22 -27.59
CA ALA A 298 -18.28 3.19 -28.30
C ALA A 298 -18.16 3.37 -29.82
N HIS A 299 -18.30 4.61 -30.32
CA HIS A 299 -18.11 4.94 -31.73
C HIS A 299 -16.71 4.58 -32.23
N ILE A 300 -15.66 4.97 -31.51
CA ILE A 300 -14.27 4.64 -31.86
C ILE A 300 -14.05 3.13 -31.89
N ARG A 301 -14.60 2.39 -30.94
CA ARG A 301 -14.44 0.93 -30.87
C ARG A 301 -15.15 0.21 -32.03
N ASP A 302 -16.31 0.72 -32.44
CA ASP A 302 -17.15 0.06 -33.42
C ASP A 302 -16.77 0.46 -34.87
N LEU A 303 -16.22 1.66 -35.07
CA LEU A 303 -15.92 2.23 -36.40
C LEU A 303 -14.44 2.51 -36.68
N ASN A 304 -13.56 2.34 -35.68
CA ASN A 304 -12.12 2.62 -35.77
C ASN A 304 -11.81 4.05 -36.30
N LYS A 305 -12.71 5.00 -36.04
CA LYS A 305 -12.62 6.42 -36.42
C LYS A 305 -13.17 7.32 -35.33
N PHE A 306 -12.76 8.58 -35.30
CA PHE A 306 -13.39 9.58 -34.43
C PHE A 306 -14.82 9.91 -34.91
N SER A 307 -15.59 10.55 -34.03
CA SER A 307 -16.99 10.93 -34.29
C SER A 307 -17.14 11.95 -35.42
N ASP A 308 -16.10 12.74 -35.69
CA ASP A 308 -16.01 13.69 -36.80
C ASP A 308 -15.57 13.06 -38.13
N GLY A 309 -15.32 11.75 -38.15
CA GLY A 309 -14.86 10.99 -39.32
C GLY A 309 -13.35 11.04 -39.55
N THR A 310 -12.57 11.69 -38.68
CA THR A 310 -11.11 11.71 -38.78
C THR A 310 -10.50 10.35 -38.44
N ASP A 311 -9.42 9.99 -39.13
CA ASP A 311 -8.69 8.75 -38.88
C ASP A 311 -7.92 8.83 -37.56
N ILE A 312 -7.83 7.68 -36.87
CA ILE A 312 -7.20 7.61 -35.55
C ILE A 312 -5.67 7.59 -35.70
N SER A 313 -5.06 8.77 -35.69
CA SER A 313 -3.60 8.89 -35.55
C SER A 313 -3.16 8.68 -34.10
N LYS A 314 -1.89 8.27 -33.92
CA LYS A 314 -1.32 8.03 -32.59
C LYS A 314 -1.37 9.26 -31.68
N ASP A 315 -0.95 10.40 -32.22
CA ASP A 315 -0.88 11.65 -31.46
C ASP A 315 -2.31 12.13 -31.12
N ALA A 316 -3.25 12.10 -32.08
CA ALA A 316 -4.65 12.50 -31.85
C ALA A 316 -5.36 11.61 -30.82
N PHE A 317 -5.17 10.29 -30.88
CA PHE A 317 -5.75 9.36 -29.90
C PHE A 317 -5.22 9.60 -28.50
N ILE A 318 -3.91 9.81 -28.34
CA ILE A 318 -3.30 10.09 -27.05
C ILE A 318 -3.86 11.40 -26.47
N ASP A 319 -3.96 12.45 -27.27
CA ASP A 319 -4.48 13.74 -26.83
C ASP A 319 -5.96 13.69 -26.48
N TRP A 320 -6.75 12.95 -27.25
CA TRP A 320 -8.14 12.67 -26.93
C TRP A 320 -8.27 11.87 -25.62
N MET A 321 -7.51 10.78 -25.44
CA MET A 321 -7.52 9.99 -24.19
C MET A 321 -7.08 10.80 -22.97
N LYS A 322 -6.12 11.73 -23.11
CA LYS A 322 -5.76 12.70 -22.06
C LYS A 322 -6.96 13.56 -21.68
N MET A 323 -7.69 14.06 -22.67
CA MET A 323 -8.88 14.86 -22.45
C MET A 323 -9.94 14.06 -21.70
N VAL A 324 -10.25 12.83 -22.15
CA VAL A 324 -11.21 11.92 -21.50
C VAL A 324 -10.82 11.69 -20.04
N ALA A 325 -9.56 11.34 -19.78
CA ALA A 325 -9.08 11.06 -18.44
C ALA A 325 -9.17 12.28 -17.51
N THR A 326 -8.72 13.44 -17.99
CA THR A 326 -8.74 14.69 -17.20
C THR A 326 -10.18 15.08 -16.83
N LYS A 327 -11.13 14.93 -17.75
CA LYS A 327 -12.54 15.26 -17.51
C LYS A 327 -13.20 14.23 -16.58
N THR A 328 -12.85 12.95 -16.72
CA THR A 328 -13.33 11.87 -15.84
C THR A 328 -12.84 12.07 -14.41
N ASP A 329 -11.56 12.39 -14.23
CA ASP A 329 -10.99 12.68 -12.91
C ASP A 329 -11.62 13.93 -12.28
N ALA A 330 -11.82 14.99 -13.07
CA ALA A 330 -12.54 16.19 -12.61
C ALA A 330 -13.97 15.87 -12.13
N LEU A 331 -14.70 15.00 -12.85
CA LEU A 331 -16.01 14.52 -12.39
C LEU A 331 -15.89 13.73 -11.09
N ASN A 332 -14.90 12.85 -10.97
CA ASN A 332 -14.67 12.07 -9.76
C ASN A 332 -14.37 12.96 -8.54
N ILE A 333 -13.57 14.02 -8.70
CA ILE A 333 -13.34 15.04 -7.66
C ILE A 333 -14.66 15.69 -7.25
N CYS A 334 -15.51 16.08 -8.21
CA CYS A 334 -16.83 16.66 -7.92
C CYS A 334 -17.75 15.68 -7.18
N ILE A 335 -17.73 14.39 -7.54
CA ILE A 335 -18.46 13.33 -6.83
C ILE A 335 -18.01 13.24 -5.37
N GLN A 336 -16.70 13.33 -5.10
CA GLN A 336 -16.18 13.29 -3.72
C GLN A 336 -16.58 14.53 -2.92
N LYS A 337 -16.49 15.73 -3.49
CA LYS A 337 -16.99 16.97 -2.86
C LYS A 337 -18.48 16.86 -2.53
N ALA A 338 -19.27 16.41 -3.51
CA ALA A 338 -20.70 16.19 -3.37
C ALA A 338 -21.04 15.20 -2.24
N ARG A 339 -20.31 14.09 -2.13
CA ARG A 339 -20.45 13.14 -1.02
C ARG A 339 -20.12 13.75 0.33
N ALA A 340 -19.06 14.56 0.42
CA ALA A 340 -18.67 15.24 1.64
C ALA A 340 -19.78 16.19 2.12
N GLU A 341 -20.34 17.02 1.22
CA GLU A 341 -21.45 17.92 1.56
C GLU A 341 -22.70 17.17 2.04
N ILE A 342 -23.12 16.11 1.33
CA ILE A 342 -24.26 15.29 1.77
C ILE A 342 -24.03 14.71 3.17
N LYS A 343 -22.78 14.34 3.50
CA LYS A 343 -22.43 13.81 4.82
C LYS A 343 -22.53 14.89 5.92
N PHE A 344 -22.22 16.15 5.62
CA PHE A 344 -22.38 17.26 6.57
C PHE A 344 -23.83 17.67 6.83
N LEU A 345 -24.74 17.36 5.90
CA LEU A 345 -26.17 17.68 6.03
C LEU A 345 -26.98 16.63 6.81
N LYS A 346 -26.37 15.50 7.18
CA LYS A 346 -26.99 14.42 7.96
C LYS A 346 -26.62 14.52 9.44
#